data_AF-A0A953GMV0-F1
#
_entry.id   AF-A0A953GMV0-F1
#
_cell.length_a   1.000
_cell.length_b   1.000
_cell.length_c   1.000
_cell.angle_alpha   90.00
_cell.angle_beta   90.00
_cell.angle_gamma   90.00
#
_symmetry.space_group_name_H-M   'P 1'
#
loop_
_entity.id
_entity.type
_entity.pdbx_description
1 polymer ?
#
loop_
_entity_poly.entity_id
_entity_poly.type
_entity_poly.pdbx_seq_one_letter_code
_entity_poly.pdbx_strand_id
1 'polypeptide(L)'
;MGTETISTKLAAYGELMAALDVIRADQQRARDSVLTPEIRARLAEIELEFAPQIDAATARIDALLAEIKTEVLTAGETARGGGYTAVWSRGRASWNDKALLNYAVEHPEILGFRATGDPTVSLRKAKASD
;
A
#
# COMPACT_ATOMS: atom_id res chain seq x y z
N MET A 1 31.14 -11.06 23.89
CA MET A 1 30.48 -10.03 23.05
C MET A 1 29.10 -9.80 23.63
N GLY A 2 28.85 -8.58 24.12
CA GLY A 2 27.80 -8.27 25.08
C GLY A 2 26.39 -8.49 24.57
N THR A 3 25.55 -9.08 25.42
CA THR A 3 24.11 -9.24 25.24
C THR A 3 23.41 -7.90 25.48
N GLU A 4 23.29 -7.06 24.45
CA GLU A 4 22.38 -5.91 24.48
C GLU A 4 20.93 -6.38 24.61
N THR A 5 20.22 -5.86 25.60
CA THR A 5 18.80 -6.17 25.82
C THR A 5 17.92 -5.56 24.73
N ILE A 6 16.74 -6.15 24.46
CA ILE A 6 15.76 -5.60 23.50
C ILE A 6 15.38 -4.15 23.86
N SER A 7 15.27 -3.84 25.15
CA SER A 7 14.97 -2.48 25.62
C SER A 7 16.06 -1.47 25.22
N THR A 8 17.34 -1.85 25.33
CA THR A 8 18.47 -1.00 24.90
C THR A 8 18.42 -0.73 23.40
N LYS A 9 18.10 -1.75 22.59
CA LYS A 9 17.97 -1.61 21.14
C LYS A 9 16.79 -0.73 20.73
N LEU A 10 15.67 -0.83 21.44
CA LEU A 10 14.52 0.04 21.21
C LEU A 10 14.79 1.50 21.59
N ALA A 11 15.55 1.74 22.67
CA ALA A 11 15.98 3.08 23.04
C ALA A 11 16.92 3.68 21.98
N ALA A 12 17.93 2.93 21.55
CA ALA A 12 18.83 3.35 20.47
C ALA A 12 18.07 3.60 19.15
N TYR A 13 17.09 2.76 18.81
CA TYR A 13 16.21 2.99 17.67
C TYR A 13 15.43 4.31 17.80
N GLY A 14 14.92 4.61 18.99
CA GLY A 14 14.25 5.88 19.28
C GLY A 14 15.13 7.10 19.02
N GLU A 15 16.38 7.08 19.51
CA GLU A 15 17.36 8.15 19.29
C GLU A 15 17.69 8.34 17.80
N LEU A 16 17.90 7.24 17.07
CA LEU A 16 18.15 7.29 15.62
C LEU A 16 16.96 7.87 14.86
N MET A 17 15.73 7.54 15.26
CA MET A 17 14.53 8.11 14.65
C MET A 17 14.41 9.61 14.92
N ALA A 18 14.73 10.07 16.14
CA ALA A 18 14.72 11.48 16.47
C ALA A 18 15.79 12.26 15.67
N ALA A 19 17.00 11.71 15.55
CA ALA A 19 18.05 12.30 14.72
C ALA A 19 17.64 12.38 13.24
N LEU A 20 16.99 11.33 12.72
CA LEU A 20 16.46 11.32 11.35
C LEU A 20 15.39 12.39 11.15
N ASP A 21 14.52 12.61 12.12
CA ASP A 21 13.47 13.64 12.04
C ASP A 21 14.07 15.05 11.95
N VAL A 22 15.17 15.32 12.67
CA VAL A 22 15.93 16.58 12.54
C VAL A 22 16.48 16.74 11.12
N ILE A 23 17.14 15.70 10.59
CA ILE A 23 17.70 15.73 9.23
C ILE A 23 16.59 15.97 8.18
N ARG A 24 15.41 15.37 8.35
CA ARG A 24 14.25 15.58 7.47
C ARG A 24 13.73 17.02 7.55
N ALA A 25 13.70 17.62 8.74
CA ALA A 25 13.32 19.01 8.90
C ALA A 25 14.32 19.94 8.19
N ASP A 26 15.62 19.67 8.29
CA ASP A 26 16.68 20.43 7.61
C ASP A 26 16.57 20.31 6.10
N GLN A 27 16.35 19.09 5.61
CA GLN A 27 16.09 18.82 4.20
C GLN A 27 14.87 19.61 3.72
N GLN A 28 13.77 19.62 4.48
CA GLN A 28 12.56 20.36 4.11
C GLN A 28 12.82 21.87 4.06
N ARG A 29 13.54 22.43 5.04
CA ARG A 29 13.96 23.84 5.03
C ARG A 29 14.81 24.18 3.80
N ALA A 30 15.74 23.31 3.43
CA ALA A 30 16.55 23.49 2.23
C ALA A 30 15.73 23.38 0.93
N ARG A 31 14.69 22.53 0.89
CA ARG A 31 13.75 22.50 -0.24
C ARG A 31 12.93 23.78 -0.30
N ASP A 32 12.48 24.29 0.83
CA ASP A 32 11.65 25.50 0.89
C ASP A 32 12.41 26.77 0.54
N SER A 33 13.73 26.81 0.75
CA SER A 33 14.57 27.93 0.28
C SER A 33 14.72 27.96 -1.24
N VAL A 34 14.64 26.80 -1.90
CA VAL A 34 14.69 26.68 -3.37
C VAL A 34 13.31 26.84 -3.99
N LEU A 35 12.29 26.20 -3.42
CA LEU A 35 10.90 26.32 -3.84
C LEU A 35 10.29 27.60 -3.26
N THR A 36 10.72 28.75 -3.78
CA THR A 36 10.13 30.03 -3.40
C THR A 36 8.64 30.10 -3.79
N PRO A 37 7.83 31.00 -3.19
CA PRO A 37 6.44 31.18 -3.59
C PRO A 37 6.25 31.42 -5.09
N GLU A 38 7.20 32.12 -5.73
CA GLU A 38 7.20 32.37 -7.17
C GLU A 38 7.38 31.07 -7.98
N ILE A 39 8.35 30.22 -7.61
CA ILE A 39 8.56 28.95 -8.31
C ILE A 39 7.36 28.02 -8.11
N ARG A 40 6.75 28.02 -6.92
CA ARG A 40 5.51 27.28 -6.65
C ARG A 40 4.35 27.78 -7.51
N ALA A 41 4.21 29.10 -7.68
CA ALA A 41 3.19 29.68 -8.55
C ALA A 41 3.37 29.24 -10.01
N ARG A 42 4.61 29.26 -10.53
CA ARG A 42 4.90 28.78 -11.89
C ARG A 42 4.60 27.28 -12.06
N LEU A 43 4.87 26.46 -11.05
CA LEU A 43 4.49 25.04 -11.07
C LEU A 43 2.97 24.87 -11.08
N ALA A 44 2.25 25.65 -10.27
CA ALA A 44 0.78 25.62 -10.23
C ALA A 44 0.15 26.07 -11.56
N GLU A 45 0.75 27.03 -12.26
CA GLU A 45 0.31 27.44 -13.61
C GLU A 45 0.47 26.30 -14.63
N ILE A 46 1.63 25.62 -14.61
CA ILE A 46 1.86 24.43 -15.45
C ILE A 46 0.83 23.35 -15.11
N GLU A 47 0.61 23.07 -13.82
CA GLU A 47 -0.38 22.10 -13.37
C GLU A 47 -1.79 22.43 -13.90
N LEU A 48 -2.19 23.71 -13.84
CA LEU A 48 -3.48 24.16 -14.34
C LEU A 48 -3.61 24.02 -15.86
N GLU A 49 -2.53 24.27 -16.62
CA GLU A 49 -2.50 24.12 -18.08
C GLU A 49 -2.67 22.65 -18.52
N PHE A 50 -1.99 21.74 -17.82
CA PHE A 50 -1.94 20.33 -18.22
C PHE A 50 -3.02 19.45 -17.56
N ALA A 51 -3.55 19.83 -16.39
CA ALA A 51 -4.63 19.11 -15.71
C ALA A 51 -5.79 18.70 -16.64
N PRO A 52 -6.42 19.61 -17.42
CA PRO A 52 -7.53 19.21 -18.30
C PRO A 52 -7.12 18.22 -19.40
N GLN A 53 -5.88 18.28 -19.87
CA GLN A 53 -5.36 17.35 -20.90
C GLN A 53 -5.13 15.96 -20.30
N ILE A 54 -4.55 15.92 -19.10
CA ILE A 54 -4.32 14.69 -18.34
C ILE A 54 -5.66 14.06 -17.95
N ASP A 55 -6.63 14.84 -17.47
CA ASP A 55 -7.95 14.36 -17.08
C ASP A 55 -8.70 13.77 -18.29
N ALA A 56 -8.67 14.47 -19.44
CA ALA A 56 -9.28 13.96 -20.67
C ALA A 56 -8.63 12.66 -21.16
N ALA A 57 -7.30 12.56 -21.10
CA ALA A 57 -6.59 11.34 -21.48
C ALA A 57 -6.89 10.18 -20.51
N THR A 58 -6.89 10.45 -19.21
CA THR A 58 -7.16 9.46 -18.16
C THR A 58 -8.59 8.94 -18.27
N ALA A 59 -9.57 9.82 -18.47
CA ALA A 59 -10.97 9.42 -18.64
C ALA A 59 -11.17 8.49 -19.86
N ARG A 60 -10.46 8.75 -20.96
CA ARG A 60 -10.48 7.88 -22.16
C ARG A 60 -9.83 6.53 -21.88
N ILE A 61 -8.72 6.51 -21.16
CA ILE A 61 -8.03 5.28 -20.75
C ILE A 61 -8.94 4.45 -19.84
N ASP A 62 -9.59 5.07 -18.85
CA ASP A 62 -10.46 4.39 -17.90
C ASP A 62 -11.69 3.79 -18.57
N ALA A 63 -12.31 4.53 -19.50
CA ALA A 63 -13.41 4.01 -20.31
C ALA A 63 -12.99 2.75 -21.09
N LEU A 64 -11.86 2.82 -21.81
CA LEU A 64 -11.33 1.69 -22.56
C LEU A 64 -10.95 0.50 -21.63
N LEU A 65 -10.39 0.77 -20.45
CA LEU A 65 -10.09 -0.27 -19.47
C LEU A 65 -11.35 -0.96 -18.95
N ALA A 66 -12.45 -0.23 -18.78
CA ALA A 66 -13.73 -0.80 -18.36
C ALA A 66 -14.30 -1.72 -19.46
N GLU A 67 -14.21 -1.31 -20.72
CA GLU A 67 -14.59 -2.12 -21.89
C GLU A 67 -13.75 -3.40 -21.95
N ILE A 68 -12.41 -3.28 -21.94
CA ILE A 68 -11.49 -4.44 -21.97
C ILE A 68 -11.79 -5.41 -20.83
N LYS A 69 -12.00 -4.91 -19.61
CA LYS A 69 -12.35 -5.77 -18.45
C LYS A 69 -13.65 -6.52 -18.68
N THR A 70 -14.67 -5.84 -19.22
CA THR A 70 -15.98 -6.44 -19.50
C THR A 70 -15.87 -7.54 -20.55
N GLU A 71 -15.14 -7.27 -21.63
CA GLU A 71 -14.91 -8.24 -22.70
C GLU A 71 -14.11 -9.46 -22.21
N VAL A 72 -13.04 -9.25 -21.45
CA VAL A 72 -12.20 -10.33 -20.91
C VAL A 72 -12.96 -11.18 -19.89
N LEU A 73 -13.80 -10.57 -19.05
CA LEU A 73 -14.68 -11.31 -18.15
C LEU A 73 -15.72 -12.14 -18.90
N THR A 74 -16.27 -11.60 -19.99
CA THR A 74 -17.25 -12.29 -20.85
C THR A 74 -16.62 -13.44 -21.62
N ALA A 75 -15.41 -13.24 -22.16
CA ALA A 75 -14.67 -14.26 -22.90
C ALA A 75 -14.17 -15.39 -21.97
N GLY A 76 -13.89 -15.09 -20.71
CA GLY A 76 -13.45 -16.10 -19.74
C GLY A 76 -11.99 -16.56 -19.94
N GLU A 77 -11.19 -15.79 -20.68
CA GLU A 77 -9.80 -16.12 -21.00
C GLU A 77 -8.90 -14.88 -21.00
N THR A 78 -7.59 -15.10 -20.89
CA THR A 78 -6.60 -14.00 -20.85
C THR A 78 -6.34 -13.44 -22.24
N ALA A 79 -6.49 -12.13 -22.43
CA ALA A 79 -6.19 -11.44 -23.69
C ALA A 79 -4.82 -10.75 -23.66
N ARG A 80 -4.15 -10.64 -24.82
CA ARG A 80 -2.81 -10.01 -24.97
C ARG A 80 -2.77 -9.15 -26.23
N GLY A 81 -2.10 -8.00 -26.17
CA GLY A 81 -1.90 -7.12 -27.32
C GLY A 81 -1.24 -5.80 -26.95
N GLY A 82 -0.53 -5.19 -27.91
CA GLY A 82 0.06 -3.85 -27.73
C GLY A 82 1.04 -3.70 -26.56
N GLY A 83 1.68 -4.79 -26.09
CA GLY A 83 2.54 -4.78 -24.91
C GLY A 83 1.83 -4.99 -23.57
N TYR A 84 0.50 -5.16 -23.57
CA TYR A 84 -0.32 -5.36 -22.38
C TYR A 84 -0.93 -6.76 -22.35
N THR A 85 -1.28 -7.22 -21.15
CA THR A 85 -2.01 -8.48 -20.91
C THR A 85 -3.15 -8.24 -19.93
N ALA A 86 -4.37 -8.58 -20.32
CA ALA A 86 -5.53 -8.59 -19.44
C ALA A 86 -5.72 -10.03 -18.92
N VAL A 87 -5.21 -10.30 -17.71
CA VAL A 87 -5.25 -11.63 -17.11
C VAL A 87 -6.64 -11.93 -16.57
N TRP A 88 -7.31 -12.89 -17.18
CA TRP A 88 -8.50 -13.49 -16.59
C TRP A 88 -8.10 -14.54 -15.55
N SER A 89 -8.70 -14.44 -14.37
CA SER A 89 -8.55 -15.43 -13.30
C SER A 89 -9.91 -15.92 -12.86
N ARG A 90 -10.07 -17.23 -12.73
CA ARG A 90 -11.27 -17.81 -12.10
C ARG A 90 -11.41 -17.25 -10.69
N GLY A 91 -12.63 -16.84 -10.33
CA GLY A 91 -12.96 -16.41 -8.97
C GLY A 91 -12.48 -17.44 -7.95
N ARG A 92 -11.79 -16.97 -6.91
CA ARG A 92 -11.27 -17.87 -5.86
C ARG A 92 -12.38 -18.17 -4.87
N ALA A 93 -12.50 -19.44 -4.49
CA ALA A 93 -13.28 -19.80 -3.32
C ALA A 93 -12.59 -19.23 -2.08
N SER A 94 -13.28 -18.35 -1.35
CA SER A 94 -12.86 -17.91 -0.02
C SER A 94 -13.76 -18.59 1.01
N TRP A 95 -13.15 -19.02 2.11
CA TRP A 95 -13.85 -19.65 3.22
C TRP A 95 -14.08 -18.63 4.32
N ASN A 96 -15.27 -18.65 4.93
CA ASN A 96 -15.60 -17.79 6.06
C ASN A 96 -15.09 -18.44 7.35
N ASP A 97 -13.95 -17.97 7.84
CA ASP A 97 -13.28 -18.53 9.03
C ASP A 97 -14.19 -18.54 10.27
N LYS A 98 -15.00 -17.49 10.48
CA LYS A 98 -15.94 -17.44 11.61
C LYS A 98 -17.02 -18.52 11.50
N ALA A 99 -17.57 -18.74 10.32
CA ALA A 99 -18.57 -19.78 10.10
C ALA A 99 -17.95 -21.17 10.28
N LEU A 100 -16.73 -21.38 9.80
CA LEU A 100 -15.99 -22.62 9.98
C LEU A 100 -15.65 -22.91 11.45
N LEU A 101 -15.26 -21.90 12.21
CA LEU A 101 -15.02 -22.04 13.66
C LEU A 101 -16.30 -22.37 14.43
N ASN A 102 -17.46 -21.84 14.01
CA ASN A 102 -18.75 -22.22 14.60
C ASN A 102 -19.13 -23.66 14.25
N TYR A 103 -18.91 -24.08 13.00
CA TYR A 103 -19.12 -25.46 12.57
C TYR A 103 -18.22 -26.46 13.32
N ALA A 104 -16.99 -26.04 13.66
CA ALA A 104 -16.04 -26.86 14.40
C ALA A 104 -16.49 -27.22 15.83
N VAL A 105 -17.54 -26.60 16.38
CA VAL A 105 -18.12 -26.96 17.68
C VAL A 105 -18.74 -28.38 17.63
N GLU A 106 -19.44 -28.70 16.55
CA GLU A 106 -20.05 -30.02 16.33
C GLU A 106 -19.12 -30.97 15.55
N HIS A 107 -18.15 -30.40 14.82
CA HIS A 107 -17.22 -31.11 13.94
C HIS A 107 -15.76 -30.71 14.21
N PRO A 108 -15.11 -31.14 15.30
CA PRO A 108 -13.76 -30.69 15.64
C PRO A 108 -12.67 -31.11 14.64
N GLU A 109 -12.92 -32.10 13.78
CA GLU A 109 -11.97 -32.62 12.79
C GLU A 109 -11.44 -31.54 11.82
N ILE A 110 -12.23 -30.50 11.55
CA ILE A 110 -11.83 -29.40 10.65
C ILE A 110 -10.63 -28.61 11.21
N LEU A 111 -10.46 -28.54 12.53
CA LEU A 111 -9.36 -27.79 13.14
C LEU A 111 -7.98 -28.32 12.72
N GLY A 112 -7.87 -29.62 12.38
CA GLY A 112 -6.63 -30.23 11.88
C GLY A 112 -6.17 -29.68 10.52
N PHE A 113 -7.05 -29.03 9.76
CA PHE A 113 -6.72 -28.42 8.46
C PHE A 113 -6.39 -26.92 8.56
N ARG A 114 -6.49 -26.33 9.76
CA ARG A 114 -6.20 -24.92 9.97
C ARG A 114 -4.68 -24.68 10.02
N ALA A 115 -4.16 -23.98 9.03
CA ALA A 115 -2.79 -23.48 9.06
C ALA A 115 -2.73 -22.15 9.82
N THR A 116 -1.77 -22.02 10.74
CA THR A 116 -1.42 -20.75 11.39
C THR A 116 -0.03 -20.35 10.92
N GLY A 117 0.11 -19.16 10.36
CA GLY A 117 1.40 -18.64 9.91
C GLY A 117 2.30 -18.22 11.08
N ASP A 118 3.57 -18.00 10.78
CA ASP A 118 4.55 -17.60 11.78
C ASP A 118 4.21 -16.23 12.40
N PRO A 119 4.47 -16.05 13.71
CA PRO A 119 4.26 -14.76 14.35
C PRO A 119 5.17 -13.69 13.74
N THR A 120 4.59 -12.53 13.41
CA THR A 120 5.32 -11.37 12.89
C THR A 120 5.39 -10.26 13.93
N VAL A 121 6.53 -9.58 14.05
CA VAL A 121 6.67 -8.39 14.91
C VAL A 121 6.62 -7.13 14.04
N SER A 122 5.76 -6.18 14.41
CA SER A 122 5.73 -4.84 13.82
C SER A 122 6.12 -3.80 14.86
N LEU A 123 7.13 -2.97 14.55
CA LEU A 123 7.51 -1.85 15.40
C LEU A 123 6.56 -0.67 15.18
N ARG A 124 6.15 -0.02 16.28
CA ARG A 124 5.27 1.15 16.30
C ARG A 124 5.76 2.12 17.37
N LYS A 125 5.58 3.43 17.16
CA LYS A 125 5.84 4.45 18.18
C LYS A 125 4.82 4.26 19.31
N ALA A 126 5.28 4.20 20.56
CA ALA A 126 4.39 4.11 21.71
C ALA A 126 3.59 5.40 21.86
N LYS A 127 2.34 5.31 22.36
CA LYS A 127 1.59 6.49 22.78
C LYS A 127 2.27 7.09 24.01
N ALA A 128 2.40 8.42 24.06
CA ALA A 128 2.79 9.09 25.29
C ALA A 128 1.73 8.77 26.37
N SER A 129 2.17 8.25 27.51
CA SER A 129 1.34 8.20 28.71
C SER A 129 1.37 9.59 29.33
N ASP A 130 0.19 10.20 29.52
CA ASP A 130 0.01 11.39 30.38
C ASP A 130 0.45 11.13 31.83
#